data_AF-A0A151RJA0-F1
#
_entry.id   AF-A0A151RJA0-F1
#
_cell.length_a   1.000
_cell.length_b   1.000
_cell.length_c   1.000
_cell.angle_alpha   90.00
_cell.angle_beta   90.00
_cell.angle_gamma   90.00
#
_symmetry.space_group_name_H-M   'P 1'
#
loop_
_entity.id
_entity.type
_entity.pdbx_description
1 polymer ?
#
loop_
_entity_poly.entity_id
_entity_poly.type
_entity_poly.pdbx_seq_one_letter_code
_entity_poly.pdbx_strand_id
1 'polypeptide(L)'
;NTLSSQFTIQFATSRPHSLTSLSLVGLRQDKKESLRTFMDRFNKATLEIRDLNPAVALHHLTTALKPGPFVNSICKKPPSDMSDLRRRADKYMQMEELA
;
A
#
# COMPACT_ATOMS: atom_id res chain seq x y z
N ASN A 1 25.24 34.94 -1.06
CA ASN A 1 24.22 33.90 -0.76
C ASN A 1 23.35 33.58 -1.97
N THR A 2 23.96 33.19 -3.10
CA THR A 2 23.25 32.97 -4.38
C THR A 2 22.79 31.52 -4.54
N LEU A 3 23.55 30.56 -4.00
CA LEU A 3 23.27 29.13 -4.11
C LEU A 3 22.02 28.70 -3.31
N SER A 4 21.85 29.23 -2.09
CA SER A 4 20.69 28.92 -1.23
C SER A 4 19.36 29.43 -1.84
N SER A 5 19.39 30.60 -2.47
CA SER A 5 18.23 31.16 -3.17
C SER A 5 17.85 30.32 -4.39
N GLN A 6 18.82 29.89 -5.20
CA GLN A 6 18.58 29.02 -6.36
C GLN A 6 18.06 27.63 -5.96
N PHE A 7 18.63 27.03 -4.91
CA PHE A 7 18.14 25.74 -4.37
C PHE A 7 16.68 25.84 -3.92
N THR A 8 16.31 26.92 -3.21
CA THR A 8 14.95 27.14 -2.73
C THR A 8 13.95 27.29 -3.88
N ILE A 9 14.30 28.04 -4.92
CA ILE A 9 13.46 28.19 -6.12
C ILE A 9 13.30 26.84 -6.84
N GLN A 10 14.39 26.10 -7.01
CA GLN A 10 14.36 24.79 -7.68
C GLN A 10 13.50 23.78 -6.90
N PHE A 11 13.61 23.77 -5.57
CA PHE A 11 12.87 22.83 -4.72
C PHE A 11 11.40 23.24 -4.58
N ALA A 12 11.10 24.54 -4.45
CA ALA A 12 9.74 25.06 -4.40
C ALA A 12 8.98 24.85 -5.72
N THR A 13 9.69 24.82 -6.85
CA THR A 13 9.11 24.51 -8.17
C THR A 13 9.15 23.02 -8.51
N SER A 14 9.92 22.22 -7.76
CA SER A 14 9.87 20.77 -7.86
C SER A 14 8.52 20.29 -7.33
N ARG A 15 7.54 20.20 -8.22
CA ARG A 15 6.34 19.42 -7.92
C ARG A 15 6.80 17.97 -7.79
N PRO A 16 6.50 17.29 -6.68
CA PRO A 16 6.61 15.84 -6.66
C PRO A 16 5.91 15.33 -7.90
N HIS A 17 6.60 14.54 -8.73
CA HIS A 17 5.92 13.87 -9.83
C HIS A 17 4.75 13.11 -9.20
N SER A 18 3.53 13.36 -9.67
CA SER A 18 2.35 12.69 -9.12
C SER A 18 2.59 11.19 -9.23
N LEU A 19 2.68 10.51 -8.09
CA LEU A 19 2.78 9.06 -8.08
C LEU A 19 1.54 8.51 -8.79
N THR A 20 1.74 7.49 -9.61
CA THR A 20 0.68 6.79 -10.32
C THR A 20 0.46 5.42 -9.69
N SER A 21 -0.63 4.74 -10.07
CA SER A 21 -0.87 3.35 -9.65
C SER A 21 0.29 2.39 -9.96
N LEU A 22 1.11 2.70 -10.98
CA LEU A 22 2.32 1.92 -11.31
C LEU A 22 3.33 1.88 -10.15
N SER A 23 3.35 2.89 -9.28
CA SER A 23 4.21 2.89 -8.08
C SER A 23 3.87 1.74 -7.12
N LEU A 24 2.64 1.18 -7.17
CA LEU A 24 2.23 0.05 -6.33
C LEU A 24 2.75 -1.29 -6.84
N VAL A 25 3.19 -1.40 -8.11
CA VAL A 25 3.66 -2.67 -8.71
C VAL A 25 4.89 -3.23 -7.98
N GLY A 26 5.76 -2.35 -7.49
CA GLY A 26 6.96 -2.73 -6.73
C GLY A 26 6.67 -3.06 -5.26
N LEU A 27 5.49 -2.73 -4.75
CA LEU A 27 5.15 -2.98 -3.36
C LEU A 27 4.71 -4.43 -3.19
N ARG A 28 5.55 -5.25 -2.55
CA ARG A 28 5.23 -6.62 -2.19
C ARG A 28 5.43 -6.82 -0.69
N GLN A 29 4.66 -7.75 -0.14
CA GLN A 29 4.84 -8.20 1.23
C GLN A 29 6.04 -9.15 1.27
N ASP A 30 7.04 -8.83 2.09
CA ASP A 30 8.23 -9.67 2.21
C ASP A 30 7.95 -10.95 3.00
N LYS A 31 8.72 -12.01 2.77
CA LYS A 31 8.53 -13.32 3.42
C LYS A 31 8.47 -13.22 4.95
N LYS A 32 9.34 -12.40 5.54
CA LYS A 32 9.46 -12.18 6.99
C LYS A 32 8.64 -10.99 7.51
N GLU A 33 7.98 -10.26 6.63
CA GLU A 33 7.19 -9.10 7.01
C GLU A 33 5.80 -9.52 7.49
N SER A 34 5.37 -8.99 8.63
CA SER A 34 4.01 -9.19 9.15
C SER A 34 2.97 -8.55 8.25
N LEU A 35 1.71 -8.96 8.38
CA LEU A 35 0.64 -8.32 7.59
C LEU A 35 0.49 -6.85 7.97
N ARG A 36 0.64 -6.50 9.25
CA ARG A 36 0.53 -5.11 9.74
C ARG A 36 1.54 -4.18 9.11
N THR A 37 2.83 -4.53 9.15
CA THR A 37 3.90 -3.70 8.59
C THR A 37 3.70 -3.47 7.10
N PHE A 38 3.30 -4.52 6.37
CA PHE A 38 2.99 -4.39 4.95
C PHE A 38 1.79 -3.46 4.70
N MET A 39 0.69 -3.64 5.44
CA MET A 39 -0.51 -2.80 5.31
C MET A 39 -0.20 -1.32 5.59
N ASP A 40 0.64 -1.02 6.57
CA ASP A 40 1.06 0.35 6.88
C ASP A 40 1.85 0.98 5.72
N ARG A 41 2.79 0.23 5.12
CA ARG A 41 3.51 0.68 3.92
C ARG A 41 2.59 0.88 2.72
N PHE A 42 1.67 -0.06 2.49
CA PHE A 42 0.71 0.02 1.39
C PHE A 42 -0.20 1.24 1.56
N ASN A 43 -0.77 1.43 2.75
CA ASN A 43 -1.62 2.59 3.04
C ASN A 43 -0.86 3.90 2.81
N LYS A 44 0.37 4.01 3.31
CA LYS A 44 1.22 5.19 3.08
C LYS A 44 1.44 5.45 1.59
N ALA A 45 1.76 4.43 0.81
CA ALA A 45 1.95 4.57 -0.64
C ALA A 45 0.66 5.03 -1.35
N THR A 46 -0.49 4.49 -0.95
CA THR A 46 -1.77 4.88 -1.57
C THR A 46 -2.19 6.31 -1.27
N LEU A 47 -1.84 6.86 -0.10
CA LEU A 47 -2.16 8.25 0.27
C LEU A 47 -1.39 9.28 -0.57
N GLU A 48 -0.24 8.90 -1.12
CA GLU A 48 0.57 9.77 -1.98
C GLU A 48 0.08 9.79 -3.45
N ILE A 49 -0.84 8.89 -3.82
CA ILE A 49 -1.40 8.79 -5.19
C ILE A 49 -2.74 9.53 -5.24
N ARG A 50 -2.79 10.60 -6.03
CA ARG A 50 -4.03 11.34 -6.28
C ARG A 50 -5.00 10.53 -7.12
N ASP A 51 -6.28 10.62 -6.80
CA ASP A 51 -7.39 10.02 -7.56
C ASP A 51 -7.22 8.50 -7.81
N LEU A 52 -6.62 7.78 -6.86
CA LEU A 52 -6.40 6.34 -6.95
C LEU A 52 -7.75 5.61 -7.02
N ASN A 53 -7.97 4.88 -8.11
CA ASN A 53 -9.15 4.03 -8.27
C ASN A 53 -9.15 2.91 -7.20
N PRO A 54 -10.19 2.78 -6.37
CA PRO A 54 -10.27 1.75 -5.34
C PRO A 54 -10.15 0.32 -5.85
N ALA A 55 -10.66 0.02 -7.05
CA ALA A 55 -10.53 -1.30 -7.67
C ALA A 55 -9.07 -1.60 -8.07
N VAL A 56 -8.32 -0.58 -8.52
CA VAL A 56 -6.89 -0.70 -8.80
C VAL A 56 -6.10 -0.91 -7.52
N ALA A 57 -6.43 -0.16 -6.45
CA ALA A 57 -5.83 -0.36 -5.13
C ALA A 57 -6.09 -1.78 -4.60
N LEU A 58 -7.33 -2.28 -4.72
CA LEU A 58 -7.72 -3.62 -4.30
C LEU A 58 -6.95 -4.70 -5.07
N HIS A 59 -6.82 -4.54 -6.38
CA HIS A 59 -6.06 -5.46 -7.23
C HIS A 59 -4.58 -5.50 -6.82
N HIS A 60 -3.93 -4.35 -6.66
CA HIS A 60 -2.53 -4.30 -6.22
C HIS A 60 -2.35 -4.88 -4.81
N LEU A 61 -3.23 -4.54 -3.88
CA LEU A 61 -3.15 -5.05 -2.51
C LEU A 61 -3.21 -6.58 -2.49
N THR A 62 -4.19 -7.16 -3.18
CA THR A 62 -4.39 -8.62 -3.20
C THR A 62 -3.24 -9.37 -3.88
N THR A 63 -2.63 -8.80 -4.91
CA THR A 63 -1.50 -9.41 -5.65
C THR A 63 -0.13 -9.20 -4.98
N ALA A 64 -0.01 -8.19 -4.14
CA ALA A 64 1.20 -7.86 -3.41
C ALA A 64 1.41 -8.73 -2.16
N LEU A 65 0.35 -9.33 -1.62
CA LEU A 65 0.41 -10.17 -0.43
C LEU A 65 1.23 -11.44 -0.64
N LYS A 66 1.96 -11.86 0.39
CA LYS A 66 2.71 -13.10 0.34
C LYS A 66 1.75 -14.30 0.44
N PRO A 67 2.04 -15.43 -0.24
CA PRO A 67 1.25 -16.64 -0.08
C PRO A 67 1.16 -17.07 1.39
N GLY A 68 -0.03 -17.46 1.84
CA GLY A 68 -0.27 -17.85 3.22
C GLY A 68 -1.75 -17.99 3.57
N PRO A 69 -2.09 -18.31 4.83
CA PRO A 69 -3.47 -18.56 5.25
C PRO A 69 -4.42 -17.39 4.95
N PHE A 70 -3.94 -16.15 5.11
CA PHE A 70 -4.71 -14.95 4.78
C PHE A 70 -5.08 -14.90 3.28
N VAL A 71 -4.10 -14.99 2.38
CA VAL A 71 -4.33 -15.00 0.92
C VAL A 71 -5.21 -16.18 0.52
N ASN A 72 -5.01 -17.37 1.10
CA ASN A 72 -5.86 -18.52 0.84
C ASN A 72 -7.33 -18.24 1.20
N SER A 73 -7.59 -17.50 2.28
CA SER A 73 -8.96 -17.11 2.66
C SER A 73 -9.58 -16.11 1.68
N ILE A 74 -8.78 -15.18 1.15
CA ILE A 74 -9.17 -14.21 0.12
C ILE A 74 -9.50 -14.93 -1.18
N CYS A 75 -8.69 -15.90 -1.60
CA CYS A 75 -8.95 -16.69 -2.81
C CYS A 75 -10.22 -17.53 -2.69
N LYS A 76 -10.48 -18.13 -1.51
CA LYS A 76 -11.70 -18.90 -1.25
C LYS A 76 -12.97 -18.05 -1.29
N LYS A 77 -12.88 -16.82 -0.76
CA LYS A 77 -13.98 -15.86 -0.77
C LYS A 77 -13.41 -14.49 -1.15
N PRO A 78 -13.47 -14.10 -2.43
CA PRO A 78 -12.99 -12.79 -2.85
C PRO A 78 -13.63 -11.65 -2.04
N PRO A 79 -12.88 -10.58 -1.73
CA PRO A 79 -13.43 -9.41 -1.07
C PRO A 79 -14.35 -8.65 -2.03
N SER A 80 -15.45 -8.12 -1.51
CA SER A 80 -16.38 -7.30 -2.31
C SER A 80 -15.80 -5.93 -2.66
N ASP A 81 -15.00 -5.37 -1.74
CA ASP A 81 -14.45 -4.03 -1.79
C ASP A 81 -13.26 -3.90 -0.82
N MET A 82 -12.64 -2.71 -0.80
CA MET A 82 -11.52 -2.39 0.09
C MET A 82 -11.87 -2.46 1.59
N SER A 83 -13.11 -2.13 1.96
CA SER A 83 -13.55 -2.13 3.36
C SER A 83 -13.68 -3.55 3.91
N ASP A 84 -14.24 -4.47 3.11
CA ASP A 84 -14.29 -5.89 3.44
C ASP A 84 -12.88 -6.49 3.57
N LEU A 85 -11.98 -6.18 2.63
CA LEU A 85 -10.59 -6.64 2.71
C LEU A 85 -9.89 -6.14 3.97
N ARG A 86 -10.04 -4.85 4.31
CA ARG A 86 -9.45 -4.25 5.50
C ARG A 86 -9.97 -4.90 6.79
N ARG A 87 -11.29 -5.10 6.91
CA ARG A 87 -11.89 -5.80 8.06
C ARG A 87 -11.33 -7.21 8.23
N ARG A 88 -11.14 -7.95 7.14
CA ARG A 88 -10.54 -9.30 7.18
C ARG A 88 -9.06 -9.24 7.57
N ALA A 89 -8.31 -8.27 7.05
CA ALA A 89 -6.92 -8.04 7.42
C ALA A 89 -6.80 -7.72 8.92
N ASP A 90 -7.64 -6.84 9.46
CA ASP A 90 -7.65 -6.48 10.90
C ASP A 90 -7.86 -7.70 11.78
N LYS A 91 -8.82 -8.55 11.44
CA LYS A 91 -9.07 -9.81 12.16
C LYS A 91 -7.88 -10.77 12.06
N TYR A 92 -7.24 -10.87 10.90
CA TYR A 92 -6.09 -11.74 10.71
C TYR A 92 -4.86 -11.23 11.46
N MET A 93 -4.60 -9.91 11.45
CA MET A 93 -3.49 -9.30 12.19
C MET A 93 -3.61 -9.56 13.68
N GLN A 94 -4.82 -9.44 14.25
CA GLN A 94 -5.06 -9.78 15.66
C GLN A 94 -4.74 -11.25 15.95
N MET A 95 -5.05 -12.18 15.03
CA MET A 95 -4.71 -13.60 15.20
C MET A 95 -3.20 -13.84 15.06
N GLU A 96 -2.53 -13.17 14.11
CA GLU A 96 -1.08 -13.26 13.89
C GLU A 96 -0.29 -12.73 15.10
N GLU A 97 -0.79 -11.69 15.77
CA GLU A 97 -0.16 -11.10 16.96
C GLU A 97 -0.35 -11.91 18.25
N LEU A 98 -1.34 -12.81 18.27
CA LEU A 98 -1.63 -13.70 19.40
C LEU A 98 -0.95 -15.08 19.28
N ALA A 99 -0.29 -15.35 18.15
CA ALA A 99 0.40 -16.60 17.84
C ALA A 99 1.87 -16.57 18.24
#